data_AF-A0A4Y9PM73-F1
#
_entry.id   AF-A0A4Y9PM73-F1
#
_cell.length_a   1.000
_cell.length_b   1.000
_cell.length_c   1.000
_cell.angle_alpha   90.00
_cell.angle_beta   90.00
_cell.angle_gamma   90.00
#
_symmetry.space_group_name_H-M   'P 1'
#
loop_
_entity.id
_entity.type
_entity.pdbx_description
1 polymer ?
#
loop_
_entity_poly.entity_id
_entity_poly.type
_entity_poly.pdbx_seq_one_letter_code
_entity_poly.pdbx_strand_id
1 'polypeptide(L)' 'MTWCAPEKQHWVLQPLIDAGLATEQIRAFLYQLAFDEIIGEGRATVAAVHAVVADQPARVQAAWTETVCRLLALPGPDA' A
#
# COMPACT_ATOMS: atom_id res chain seq x y z
N MET A 1 2.66 -1.68 20.17
CA MET A 1 2.68 -1.71 18.69
C MET A 1 2.67 -0.29 18.18
N THR A 2 3.82 0.37 18.13
CA THR A 2 3.94 1.73 17.59
C THR A 2 4.04 1.59 16.09
N TRP A 3 2.90 1.40 15.42
CA TRP A 3 2.83 1.50 13.97
C TRP A 3 3.42 2.86 13.58
N CYS A 4 4.27 2.87 12.56
CA CYS A 4 5.09 3.99 12.10
C CYS A 4 4.64 5.40 12.53
N ALA A 5 5.57 6.23 13.03
CA ALA A 5 5.35 7.65 13.28
C ALA A 5 4.55 8.31 12.13
N PRO A 6 3.62 9.24 12.42
CA PRO A 6 2.67 9.77 11.42
C PRO A 6 3.35 10.33 10.16
N GLU A 7 4.57 10.86 10.31
CA GLU A 7 5.42 11.32 9.21
C GLU A 7 5.82 10.20 8.24
N LYS A 8 6.15 9.01 8.77
CA LYS A 8 6.47 7.81 7.97
C LYS A 8 5.23 7.31 7.22
N GLN A 9 4.06 7.34 7.86
CA GLN A 9 2.80 6.98 7.21
C GLN A 9 2.48 7.94 6.05
N HIS A 10 2.66 9.25 6.27
CA HIS A 10 2.47 10.25 5.24
C HIS A 10 3.45 10.05 4.07
N TRP A 11 4.73 9.80 4.37
CA TRP A 11 5.74 9.52 3.35
C TRP A 11 5.41 8.27 2.50
N VAL A 12 4.87 7.21 3.09
CA VAL A 12 4.45 6.00 2.37
C VAL A 12 3.25 6.26 1.46
N LEU A 13 2.28 7.07 1.91
CA LEU A 13 1.03 7.33 1.19
C LEU A 13 1.11 8.48 0.18
N GLN A 14 2.12 9.35 0.29
CA GLN A 14 2.35 10.50 -0.58
C GLN A 14 2.19 10.20 -2.09
N PRO A 15 2.73 9.08 -2.65
CA PRO A 15 2.59 8.79 -4.08
C PRO A 15 1.13 8.66 -4.54
N LEU A 16 0.28 8.05 -3.71
CA LEU A 16 -1.15 7.87 -4.01
C LEU A 16 -1.90 9.19 -3.91
N ILE A 17 -1.50 10.04 -2.95
CA ILE A 17 -2.05 11.39 -2.80
C ILE A 17 -1.69 12.24 -4.03
N ASP A 18 -0.44 12.20 -4.48
CA ASP A 18 0.03 12.92 -5.68
C ASP A 18 -0.60 12.39 -6.97
N ALA A 19 -0.95 11.10 -7.02
CA ALA A 19 -1.72 10.52 -8.11
C ALA A 19 -3.20 10.95 -8.13
N GLY A 20 -3.63 11.75 -7.15
CA GLY A 20 -4.97 12.34 -7.04
C GLY A 20 -6.01 11.42 -6.40
N LEU A 21 -5.59 10.40 -5.63
CA LEU A 21 -6.54 9.53 -4.95
C LEU A 21 -7.12 10.19 -3.71
N ALA A 22 -8.43 10.08 -3.56
CA ALA A 22 -9.10 10.44 -2.32
C ALA A 22 -8.73 9.44 -1.21
N THR A 23 -8.71 9.90 0.04
CA THR A 23 -8.43 9.08 1.22
C THR A 23 -9.31 7.82 1.29
N GLU A 24 -10.57 7.90 0.86
CA GLU A 24 -11.48 6.75 0.82
C GLU A 24 -11.04 5.67 -0.19
N GLN A 25 -10.51 6.06 -1.34
CA GLN A 25 -10.00 5.12 -2.34
C GLN A 25 -8.72 4.42 -1.86
N ILE A 26 -7.81 5.20 -1.25
CA ILE A 26 -6.59 4.66 -0.62
C ILE A 26 -6.99 3.64 0.46
N ARG A 27 -7.96 3.99 1.30
CA ARG A 27 -8.49 3.11 2.35
C ARG A 27 -9.09 1.82 1.76
N ALA A 28 -9.85 1.91 0.67
CA ALA A 28 -10.40 0.72 0.01
C ALA A 28 -9.31 -0.23 -0.50
N PHE A 29 -8.24 0.28 -1.11
CA PHE A 29 -7.12 -0.57 -1.56
C PHE A 29 -6.39 -1.25 -0.40
N LEU A 30 -6.14 -0.50 0.68
CA LEU A 30 -5.50 -1.06 1.87
C LEU A 30 -6.39 -2.12 2.54
N TYR A 31 -7.71 -1.88 2.63
CA TYR A 31 -8.65 -2.87 3.15
C TYR A 31 -8.69 -4.13 2.29
N GLN A 32 -8.77 -3.98 0.96
CA GLN A 32 -8.80 -5.12 0.05
C GLN A 32 -7.51 -5.94 0.18
N LEU A 33 -6.35 -5.27 0.23
CA LEU A 33 -5.06 -5.94 0.42
C LEU A 33 -4.97 -6.70 1.75
N ALA A 34 -5.35 -6.06 2.86
CA ALA A 34 -5.32 -6.69 4.17
C ALA A 34 -6.31 -7.85 4.27
N PHE A 35 -7.50 -7.70 3.67
CA PHE A 35 -8.51 -8.75 3.64
C PHE A 35 -8.05 -9.95 2.80
N ASP A 36 -7.44 -9.72 1.64
CA ASP A 36 -6.88 -10.78 0.79
C ASP A 36 -5.76 -11.56 1.50
N GLU A 37 -4.92 -10.87 2.28
CA GLU A 37 -3.88 -11.51 3.10
C GLU A 37 -4.48 -12.37 4.22
N ILE A 38 -5.49 -11.86 4.94
CA ILE A 38 -6.16 -12.56 6.04
C ILE A 38 -6.94 -13.79 5.57
N ILE A 39 -7.62 -13.69 4.42
CA ILE A 39 -8.48 -14.75 3.89
C ILE A 39 -7.71 -15.72 2.99
N GLY A 40 -6.61 -15.28 2.39
CA GLY A 40 -5.71 -16.12 1.61
C GLY A 40 -4.86 -17.05 2.49
N GLU A 41 -4.03 -17.89 1.85
CA GLU A 41 -3.08 -18.78 2.55
C GLU A 41 -1.90 -18.02 3.22
N GLY A 42 -2.07 -16.75 3.59
CA GLY A 42 -1.07 -15.94 4.32
C GLY A 42 0.20 -15.64 3.53
N ARG A 43 0.16 -15.70 2.18
CA ARG A 43 1.26 -15.31 1.31
C ARG A 43 0.81 -14.27 0.30
N ALA A 44 0.69 -13.03 0.75
CA ALA A 44 0.63 -11.90 -0.17
C ALA A 44 1.92 -11.86 -1.00
N THR A 45 1.84 -12.35 -2.24
CA THR A 45 2.94 -12.24 -3.19
C THR A 45 2.98 -10.82 -3.76
N VAL A 46 4.15 -10.37 -4.25
CA VAL A 46 4.26 -9.08 -4.96
C VAL A 46 3.21 -8.98 -6.08
N ALA A 47 2.91 -10.09 -6.76
CA ALA A 47 1.85 -10.15 -7.77
C ALA A 47 0.44 -9.88 -7.20
N ALA A 48 0.10 -10.44 -6.03
CA ALA A 48 -1.18 -10.18 -5.37
C ALA A 48 -1.30 -8.71 -4.93
N VAL A 49 -0.20 -8.12 -4.44
CA VAL A 49 -0.16 -6.70 -4.09
C VAL A 49 -0.44 -5.81 -5.31
N HIS A 50 0.12 -6.13 -6.48
CA HIS A 50 -0.16 -5.38 -7.71
C HIS A 50 -1.57 -5.62 -8.27
N ALA A 51 -2.14 -6.80 -8.06
CA ALA A 51 -3.48 -7.13 -8.55
C ALA A 51 -4.57 -6.20 -7.97
N VAL A 52 -4.36 -5.67 -6.75
CA VAL A 52 -5.29 -4.75 -6.08
C VAL A 52 -5.62 -3.52 -6.93
N VAL A 53 -4.66 -3.03 -7.71
CA VAL A 53 -4.80 -1.81 -8.52
C VAL A 53 -4.81 -2.10 -10.02
N ALA A 54 -4.98 -3.36 -10.44
CA ALA A 54 -4.85 -3.76 -11.84
C ALA A 54 -5.85 -3.05 -12.77
N ASP A 55 -7.06 -2.74 -12.28
CA ASP A 55 -8.10 -2.01 -13.03
C ASP A 55 -7.91 -0.48 -13.02
N GLN A 56 -6.95 0.03 -12.24
CA GLN A 56 -6.74 1.46 -12.10
C GLN A 56 -5.91 2.05 -13.26
N PRO A 57 -6.00 3.36 -13.51
CA PRO A 57 -5.16 4.03 -14.50
C PRO A 57 -3.66 3.81 -14.23
N ALA A 58 -2.84 3.78 -15.28
CA ALA A 58 -1.40 3.52 -15.18
C ALA A 58 -0.67 4.41 -14.14
N ARG A 59 -1.09 5.68 -14.00
CA ARG A 59 -0.54 6.60 -12.99
C ARG A 59 -0.75 6.12 -11.55
N VAL A 60 -1.89 5.48 -11.28
CA VAL A 60 -2.25 4.95 -9.97
C VAL A 60 -1.50 3.66 -9.69
N GLN A 61 -1.33 2.81 -10.71
CA GLN A 61 -0.52 1.59 -10.61
C GLN A 61 0.95 1.90 -10.30
N ALA A 62 1.52 2.92 -10.95
CA ALA A 62 2.88 3.39 -10.68
C ALA A 62 3.00 3.96 -9.26
N ALA A 63 2.06 4.80 -8.83
CA ALA A 63 2.03 5.33 -7.48
C ALA A 63 1.91 4.24 -6.41
N TRP A 64 1.07 3.22 -6.65
CA TRP A 64 0.95 2.07 -5.75
C TRP A 64 2.25 1.29 -5.63
N THR A 65 2.93 1.05 -6.77
CA THR A 65 4.25 0.40 -6.79
C THR A 65 5.25 1.17 -5.93
N GLU A 66 5.29 2.50 -6.08
CA GLU A 66 6.17 3.35 -5.28
C GLU A 66 5.81 3.30 -3.78
N THR A 67 4.53 3.34 -3.42
CA THR A 67 4.07 3.18 -2.03
C THR A 67 4.52 1.84 -1.43
N VAL A 68 4.42 0.74 -2.17
CA VAL A 68 4.88 -0.58 -1.72
C VAL A 68 6.40 -0.60 -1.54
N CYS A 69 7.17 -0.04 -2.47
CA CYS A 69 8.62 0.09 -2.32
C CYS A 69 8.99 0.91 -1.07
N ARG A 70 8.29 2.02 -0.81
CA ARG A 70 8.49 2.84 0.39
C ARG A 70 8.17 2.06 1.67
N LEU A 71 7.09 1.28 1.67
CA LEU A 71 6.70 0.43 2.80
C LEU A 71 7.77 -0.63 3.12
N LEU A 72 8.32 -1.28 2.09
CA LEU A 72 9.38 -2.30 2.23
C LEU A 72 10.75 -1.71 2.65
N ALA A 73 10.98 -0.42 2.37
CA ALA A 73 12.18 0.29 2.78
C ALA A 73 12.14 0.75 4.25
N LEU A 74 10.99 0.68 4.91
CA LEU A 74 10.88 0.99 6.33
C LEU A 74 11.53 -0.14 7.15
N PRO A 75 12.38 0.19 8.14
CA PRO A 75 12.86 -0.82 9.08
C PRO A 75 11.68 -1.46 9.78
N GLY A 76 11.68 -2.80 9.84
CA GLY A 76 10.70 -3.56 10.61
C GLY A 76 10.73 -3.18 12.09
N PRO A 77 9.71 -3.57 12.88
CA PRO A 77 9.62 -3.24 14.30
C PRO A 77 10.76 -3.79 15.19
N ASP A 78 11.66 -4.62 14.63
CA ASP A 78 12.78 -5.26 15.31
C ASP A 78 14.18 -4.71 14.89
N ALA A 79 14.26 -3.49 14.35
CA ALA A 79 15.52 -2.81 14.03
C ALA A 79 15.88 -1.71 15.06
#